data_AF-A0A166TK82-F1
#
_entry.id   AF-A0A166TK82-F1
#
_cell.length_a   1.000
_cell.length_b   1.000
_cell.length_c   1.000
_cell.angle_alpha   90.00
_cell.angle_beta   90.00
_cell.angle_gamma   90.00
#
_symmetry.space_group_name_H-M   'P 1'
#
loop_
_entity.id
_entity.type
_entity.pdbx_description
1 polymer ?
#
loop_
_entity_poly.entity_id
_entity_poly.type
_entity_poly.pdbx_seq_one_letter_code
_entity_poly.pdbx_strand_id
1 'polypeptide(L)'
;MTKASEYHKQGYTCGEAIIKAYNEKNGTSIPISLGSGMGAGFTVGSTCGAVGAAAVIIGFIKGRENSTEKNEARGLTNELIQDVKQKYGTETCKDLKRNGIGVQKL
;
A
#
# COMPACT_ATOMS: atom_id res chain seq x y z
N MET A 1 -18.37 4.10 -1.18
CA MET A 1 -16.91 3.96 -1.32
C MET A 1 -16.61 2.54 -1.70
N THR A 2 -15.95 2.35 -2.84
CA THR A 2 -15.53 1.03 -3.30
C THR A 2 -14.35 0.54 -2.46
N LYS A 3 -14.45 -0.68 -1.90
CA LYS A 3 -13.33 -1.28 -1.14
C LYS A 3 -12.21 -1.67 -2.13
N ALA A 4 -10.95 -1.57 -1.69
CA ALA A 4 -9.81 -2.01 -2.50
C ALA A 4 -9.95 -3.47 -2.98
N SER A 5 -10.60 -4.32 -2.19
CA SER A 5 -10.94 -5.69 -2.60
C SER A 5 -11.78 -5.80 -3.87
N GLU A 6 -12.68 -4.85 -4.12
CA GLU A 6 -13.52 -4.88 -5.31
C GLU A 6 -12.73 -4.51 -6.56
N TYR A 7 -11.78 -3.57 -6.47
CA TYR A 7 -10.88 -3.32 -7.58
C TYR A 7 -9.92 -4.49 -7.81
N HIS A 8 -9.42 -5.14 -6.76
CA HIS A 8 -8.57 -6.30 -6.96
C HIS A 8 -9.27 -7.42 -7.75
N LYS A 9 -10.57 -7.64 -7.51
CA LYS A 9 -11.40 -8.58 -8.29
C LYS A 9 -11.56 -8.19 -9.77
N GLN A 10 -11.37 -6.90 -10.10
CA GLN A 10 -11.41 -6.39 -11.47
C GLN A 10 -10.08 -6.56 -12.22
N GLY A 11 -9.08 -7.22 -11.61
CA GLY A 11 -7.80 -7.51 -12.25
C GLY A 11 -6.67 -6.55 -11.88
N TYR A 12 -6.95 -5.51 -11.07
CA TYR A 12 -5.92 -4.63 -10.54
C TYR A 12 -5.01 -5.39 -9.55
N THR A 13 -3.72 -5.04 -9.49
CA THR A 13 -2.84 -5.52 -8.43
C THR A 13 -3.29 -4.98 -7.07
N CYS A 14 -2.79 -5.56 -5.97
CA CYS A 14 -3.08 -5.03 -4.63
C CYS A 14 -2.65 -3.56 -4.49
N GLY A 15 -1.53 -3.15 -5.11
CA GLY A 15 -1.05 -1.78 -5.05
C GLY A 15 -1.93 -0.82 -5.85
N GLU A 16 -2.30 -1.21 -7.07
CA GLU A 16 -3.21 -0.44 -7.92
C GLU A 16 -4.58 -0.24 -7.26
N ALA A 17 -5.12 -1.31 -6.66
CA ALA A 17 -6.41 -1.29 -5.98
C ALA A 17 -6.43 -0.31 -4.80
N ILE A 18 -5.34 -0.23 -4.01
CA ILE A 18 -5.22 0.70 -2.87
C ILE A 18 -5.13 2.14 -3.37
N ILE A 19 -4.30 2.43 -4.37
CA ILE A 19 -4.18 3.77 -4.95
C ILE A 19 -5.53 4.23 -5.53
N LYS A 20 -6.21 3.35 -6.27
CA LYS A 20 -7.52 3.64 -6.86
C LYS A 20 -8.58 3.93 -5.78
N ALA A 21 -8.64 3.13 -4.72
CA ALA A 21 -9.56 3.36 -3.60
C ALA A 21 -9.26 4.67 -2.87
N TYR A 22 -7.99 5.01 -2.68
CA TYR A 22 -7.61 6.28 -2.07
C TYR A 22 -8.03 7.47 -2.96
N ASN A 23 -7.80 7.39 -4.27
CA ASN A 23 -8.21 8.41 -5.23
C ASN A 23 -9.73 8.63 -5.23
N GLU A 24 -10.53 7.56 -5.30
CA GLU A 24 -12.01 7.67 -5.26
C GLU A 24 -12.49 8.32 -3.95
N LYS A 25 -11.88 7.95 -2.82
CA LYS A 25 -12.28 8.44 -1.50
C LYS A 25 -11.92 9.92 -1.27
N ASN A 26 -10.76 10.36 -1.75
CA ASN A 26 -10.20 11.67 -1.41
C ASN A 26 -10.23 12.67 -2.57
N GLY A 27 -10.76 12.28 -3.74
CA GLY A 27 -10.77 13.13 -4.93
C GLY A 27 -9.36 13.43 -5.47
N THR A 28 -8.41 12.53 -5.23
CA THR A 28 -7.01 12.68 -5.70
C THR A 28 -6.79 11.96 -7.02
N SER A 29 -5.68 12.25 -7.68
CA SER A 29 -5.31 11.70 -8.99
C SER A 29 -3.91 11.05 -8.99
N ILE A 30 -3.56 10.33 -7.92
CA ILE A 30 -2.29 9.59 -7.83
C ILE A 30 -2.25 8.58 -8.99
N PRO A 31 -1.21 8.54 -9.83
CA PRO A 31 -1.15 7.59 -10.94
C PRO A 31 -1.24 6.14 -10.46
N ILE A 32 -2.29 5.44 -10.88
CA ILE A 32 -2.53 4.03 -10.49
C ILE A 32 -1.36 3.13 -10.94
N SER A 33 -0.70 3.49 -12.05
CA SER A 33 0.46 2.77 -12.61
C SER A 33 1.64 2.66 -11.65
N LEU A 34 1.77 3.52 -10.63
CA LEU A 34 2.76 3.36 -9.57
C LEU A 34 2.57 2.05 -8.80
N GLY A 35 1.35 1.51 -8.79
CA GLY A 35 0.99 0.23 -8.18
C GLY A 35 1.24 -1.00 -9.05
N SER A 36 1.53 -0.86 -10.34
CA SER A 36 1.50 -2.00 -11.29
C SER A 36 2.59 -3.03 -11.00
N GLY A 37 3.78 -2.60 -10.56
CA GLY A 37 4.87 -3.49 -10.17
C GLY A 37 4.67 -4.21 -8.82
N MET A 38 3.63 -3.84 -8.07
CA MET A 38 3.47 -4.26 -6.67
C MET A 38 2.78 -5.62 -6.50
N GLY A 39 2.44 -6.30 -7.61
CA GLY A 39 1.75 -7.58 -7.62
C GLY A 39 2.55 -8.72 -6.98
N ALA A 40 1.85 -9.72 -6.43
CA ALA A 40 2.44 -10.92 -5.81
C ALA A 40 3.52 -10.64 -4.73
N GLY A 41 3.43 -9.50 -4.06
CA GLY A 41 4.44 -9.06 -3.10
C GLY A 41 5.74 -8.59 -3.77
N PHE A 42 5.58 -7.94 -4.92
CA PHE A 42 6.61 -7.56 -5.88
C PHE A 42 7.41 -8.76 -6.39
N THR A 43 6.67 -9.71 -6.97
CA THR A 43 7.15 -10.88 -7.74
C THR A 43 7.89 -11.99 -6.97
N VAL A 44 8.37 -11.73 -5.75
CA VAL A 44 9.12 -12.72 -4.95
C VAL A 44 8.43 -13.11 -3.64
N GLY A 45 7.21 -12.61 -3.39
CA GLY A 45 6.45 -12.89 -2.17
C GLY A 45 6.96 -12.16 -0.92
N SER A 46 7.83 -11.16 -1.08
CA SER A 46 8.41 -10.35 -0.01
C SER A 46 7.43 -9.23 0.40
N THR A 47 7.74 -7.97 0.13
CA THR A 47 6.95 -6.80 0.56
C THR A 47 5.51 -6.84 0.07
N CYS A 48 4.53 -6.66 0.96
CA CYS A 48 3.11 -6.59 0.58
C CYS A 48 2.80 -5.39 -0.33
N GLY A 49 2.20 -5.63 -1.49
CA GLY A 49 1.85 -4.59 -2.46
C GLY A 49 0.88 -3.53 -1.95
N ALA A 50 -0.08 -3.92 -1.10
CA ALA A 50 -1.01 -2.97 -0.49
C ALA A 50 -0.30 -2.03 0.50
N VAL A 51 0.63 -2.57 1.29
CA VAL A 51 1.45 -1.79 2.23
C VAL A 51 2.42 -0.87 1.48
N GLY A 52 3.04 -1.37 0.41
CA GLY A 52 3.88 -0.56 -0.48
C GLY A 52 3.11 0.62 -1.10
N ALA A 53 1.89 0.39 -1.58
CA ALA A 53 1.04 1.46 -2.09
C ALA A 53 0.63 2.47 -1.00
N ALA A 54 0.36 2.02 0.21
CA ALA A 54 0.09 2.93 1.33
C ALA A 54 1.32 3.82 1.65
N ALA A 55 2.54 3.28 1.57
CA ALA A 55 3.76 4.09 1.68
C ALA A 55 3.90 5.13 0.55
N VAL A 56 3.53 4.77 -0.69
CA VAL A 56 3.47 5.72 -1.82
C VAL A 56 2.47 6.84 -1.55
N ILE A 57 1.29 6.51 -1.02
CA ILE A 57 0.26 7.50 -0.66
C ILE A 57 0.76 8.41 0.47
N ILE A 58 1.44 7.88 1.49
CA ILE A 58 2.08 8.70 2.54
C ILE A 58 3.09 9.67 1.91
N GLY A 59 3.92 9.19 0.97
CA GLY A 59 4.83 10.03 0.20
C GLY A 59 4.12 11.10 -0.62
N PHE A 60 2.95 10.81 -1.18
CA PHE A 60 2.14 11.81 -1.89
C PHE A 60 1.62 12.92 -0.96
N ILE A 61 1.27 12.60 0.29
CA ILE A 61 0.68 13.58 1.24
C ILE A 61 1.77 14.35 2.01
N LYS A 62 2.86 13.68 2.40
CA LYS A 62 3.88 14.15 3.35
C LYS A 62 5.31 13.94 2.85
N GLY A 63 5.47 13.70 1.56
CA GLY A 63 6.78 13.61 0.92
C GLY A 63 7.53 14.93 1.00
N ARG A 64 8.84 14.82 0.93
CA ARG A 64 9.74 15.98 0.79
C ARG A 64 9.98 16.26 -0.69
N GLU A 65 10.17 17.52 -1.03
CA GLU A 65 10.45 17.94 -2.41
C GLU A 65 11.95 17.88 -2.75
N ASN A 66 12.80 17.96 -1.72
CA ASN A 66 14.25 17.92 -1.88
C ASN A 66 14.94 17.20 -0.70
N SER A 67 16.26 17.05 -0.78
CA SER A 67 17.03 16.27 0.19
C SER A 67 17.31 16.99 1.52
N THR A 68 17.17 18.32 1.58
CA THR A 68 17.47 19.12 2.78
C THR A 68 16.28 19.19 3.73
N GLU A 69 15.06 18.98 3.23
CA GLU A 69 13.85 18.85 4.02
C GLU A 69 13.84 17.59 4.89
N LYS A 70 13.24 17.73 6.09
CA LYS A 70 12.97 16.62 6.99
C LYS A 70 12.03 15.62 6.30
N ASN A 71 12.41 14.35 6.28
CA ASN A 71 11.62 13.30 5.65
C ASN A 71 10.51 12.77 6.59
N GLU A 72 9.39 13.50 6.68
CA GLU A 72 8.24 13.11 7.50
C GLU A 72 7.59 11.82 7.02
N ALA A 73 7.46 11.64 5.70
CA ALA A 73 6.91 10.43 5.09
C ALA A 73 7.61 9.15 5.58
N ARG A 74 8.93 9.18 5.82
CA ARG A 74 9.66 8.01 6.35
C ARG A 74 9.18 7.61 7.74
N GLY A 75 8.94 8.58 8.63
CA GLY A 75 8.44 8.33 9.98
C GLY A 75 7.06 7.69 9.95
N LEU A 76 6.14 8.32 9.22
CA LEU A 76 4.77 7.82 9.03
C LEU A 76 4.73 6.44 8.36
N THR A 77 5.62 6.19 7.40
CA THR A 77 5.73 4.86 6.78
C THR A 77 6.22 3.82 7.78
N ASN A 78 7.14 4.17 8.69
CA ASN A 78 7.57 3.24 9.73
C ASN A 78 6.42 2.93 10.69
N GLU A 79 5.66 3.94 11.13
CA GLU A 79 4.47 3.74 11.98
C GLU A 79 3.45 2.80 11.30
N LEU A 80 3.12 3.05 10.02
CA LEU A 80 2.28 2.17 9.22
C LEU A 80 2.77 0.71 9.24
N ILE A 81 4.08 0.49 9.06
CA ILE A 81 4.66 -0.86 9.07
C ILE A 81 4.56 -1.50 10.46
N GLN A 82 4.80 -0.75 11.53
CA GLN A 82 4.66 -1.26 12.88
C GLN A 82 3.21 -1.63 13.20
N ASP A 83 2.25 -0.81 12.78
CA ASP A 83 0.82 -1.09 12.95
C ASP A 83 0.40 -2.38 12.22
N VAL A 84 0.88 -2.55 10.97
CA VAL A 84 0.65 -3.77 10.19
C VAL A 84 1.24 -5.00 10.90
N LYS A 85 2.48 -4.89 11.40
CA LYS A 85 3.14 -5.96 12.15
C LYS A 85 2.43 -6.28 13.45
N GLN A 86 2.03 -5.28 14.21
CA GLN A 86 1.33 -5.46 15.48
C GLN A 86 -0.03 -6.13 15.25
N LYS A 87 -0.74 -5.74 14.19
CA LYS A 87 -2.08 -6.25 13.90
C LYS A 87 -2.08 -7.64 13.25
N TYR A 88 -1.12 -7.93 12.38
CA TYR A 88 -1.12 -9.15 11.55
C TYR A 88 0.09 -10.06 11.75
N GLY A 89 1.03 -9.67 12.62
CA GLY A 89 2.25 -10.41 12.94
C GLY A 89 3.39 -10.26 11.92
N THR A 90 3.14 -9.65 10.76
CA THR A 90 4.10 -9.58 9.64
C THR A 90 3.62 -8.57 8.59
N GLU A 91 4.57 -7.96 7.87
CA GLU A 91 4.37 -7.14 6.68
C GLU A 91 4.64 -7.91 5.37
N THR A 92 5.24 -9.10 5.49
CA THR A 92 5.62 -9.94 4.35
C THR A 92 4.38 -10.53 3.70
N CYS A 93 4.23 -10.29 2.39
CA CYS A 93 3.10 -10.72 1.57
C CYS A 93 2.81 -12.22 1.69
N LYS A 94 3.85 -13.05 1.59
CA LYS A 94 3.71 -14.51 1.66
C LYS A 94 3.16 -14.96 3.01
N ASP A 95 3.65 -14.37 4.10
CA ASP A 95 3.23 -14.72 5.45
C ASP A 95 1.84 -14.17 5.77
N LEU A 96 1.53 -12.95 5.34
CA LEU A 96 0.18 -12.39 5.40
C LEU A 96 -0.84 -13.31 4.72
N LYS A 97 -0.55 -13.76 3.50
CA LYS A 97 -1.39 -14.71 2.78
C LYS A 97 -1.50 -16.05 3.51
N ARG A 98 -0.40 -16.57 4.07
CA ARG A 98 -0.41 -17.80 4.87
C ARG A 98 -1.31 -17.68 6.10
N ASN A 99 -1.38 -16.48 6.69
CA ASN A 99 -2.24 -16.17 7.83
C ASN A 99 -3.70 -15.84 7.41
N GLY A 100 -4.08 -16.02 6.14
CA GLY A 100 -5.42 -15.72 5.65
C GLY A 100 -5.74 -14.23 5.64
N ILE A 101 -4.72 -13.38 5.54
CA ILE A 101 -4.84 -11.92 5.41
C ILE A 101 -4.68 -11.55 3.94
N GLY A 102 -5.78 -11.09 3.34
CA GLY A 102 -5.83 -10.58 1.98
C GLY A 102 -6.16 -9.09 1.94
N VAL A 103 -6.23 -8.53 0.74
CA VAL A 103 -6.52 -7.10 0.51
C VAL A 103 -7.91 -6.68 1.03
N GLN A 104 -8.78 -7.64 1.39
CA GLN A 104 -10.08 -7.36 2.02
C GLN A 104 -9.95 -6.86 3.47
N LYS A 105 -8.82 -7.19 4.12
CA LYS A 105 -8.57 -6.92 5.54
C LYS A 105 -7.56 -5.78 5.76
N LEU A 106 -6.90 -5.32 4.70
CA LEU A 106 -5.96 -4.19 4.68
C LEU A 106 -6.72 -2.94 4.22
#